data_AF-A0AA41XQD4-F1
#
_entry.id   AF-A0AA41XQD4-F1
#
_cell.length_a   1.000
_cell.length_b   1.000
_cell.length_c   1.000
_cell.angle_alpha   90.00
_cell.angle_beta   90.00
_cell.angle_gamma   90.00
#
_symmetry.space_group_name_H-M   'P 1'
#
loop_
_entity.id
_entity.type
_entity.pdbx_description
1 polymer ?
#
loop_
_entity_poly.entity_id
_entity_poly.type
_entity_poly.pdbx_seq_one_letter_code
_entity_poly.pdbx_strand_id
1 'polypeptide(L)'
;MPDRNVLGGPLEPCGTDPLTGFYRDGCCSTGPEDLGRHTICAVMTAEFLEHQRSIGNDLLTPVPELRFPGLLPGDRWCVTALNWLRAHHDGCAAPVVLASTHERTLEVVPLETLQEHKVDVPDDLANL
;
A
#
# COMPACT_ATOMS: atom_id res chain seq x y z
N MET A 1 2.55 21.77 -0.07
CA MET A 1 1.50 21.43 -1.05
C MET A 1 0.87 20.14 -0.58
N PRO A 2 -0.41 19.86 -0.90
CA PRO A 2 -0.98 18.54 -0.63
C PRO A 2 -0.17 17.47 -1.36
N ASP A 3 -0.05 16.29 -0.75
CA ASP A 3 0.61 15.14 -1.40
C ASP A 3 -0.13 14.75 -2.68
N ARG A 4 0.62 14.21 -3.64
CA ARG A 4 0.11 13.82 -4.94
C ARG A 4 0.22 12.33 -5.15
N ASN A 5 -0.70 11.79 -5.94
CA ASN A 5 -0.65 10.40 -6.37
C ASN A 5 0.24 10.22 -7.62
N VAL A 6 0.54 8.97 -7.96
CA VAL A 6 1.36 8.61 -9.14
C VAL A 6 0.75 9.03 -10.49
N LEU A 7 -0.52 9.43 -10.52
CA LEU A 7 -1.20 9.98 -11.71
C LEU A 7 -1.08 11.51 -11.78
N GLY A 8 -0.48 12.14 -10.77
CA GLY A 8 -0.33 13.59 -10.67
C GLY A 8 -1.54 14.33 -10.09
N GLY A 9 -2.59 13.63 -9.67
CA GLY A 9 -3.71 14.19 -8.93
C GLY A 9 -3.43 14.32 -7.42
N PRO A 10 -4.36 14.89 -6.64
CA PRO A 10 -4.30 14.83 -5.18
C PRO A 10 -4.25 13.38 -4.68
N LEU A 11 -3.50 13.11 -3.62
CA LEU A 11 -3.46 11.80 -3.00
C LEU A 11 -4.80 11.47 -2.32
N GLU A 12 -5.44 10.38 -2.75
CA GLU A 12 -6.68 9.90 -2.14
C GLU A 12 -6.41 9.02 -0.90
N PRO A 13 -7.36 8.94 0.06
CA PRO A 13 -7.25 8.00 1.17
C PRO A 13 -7.10 6.55 0.69
N CYS A 14 -6.26 5.78 1.38
CA CYS A 14 -6.08 4.35 1.12
C CYS A 14 -7.03 3.49 1.97
N GLY A 15 -7.18 3.79 3.28
CA GLY A 15 -8.04 3.00 4.16
C GLY A 15 -8.09 3.50 5.60
N THR A 16 -9.28 3.48 6.20
CA THR A 16 -9.51 3.89 7.61
C THR A 16 -9.94 2.76 8.53
N ASP A 17 -10.32 1.61 7.97
CA ASP A 17 -10.63 0.39 8.70
C ASP A 17 -10.14 -0.83 7.89
N PRO A 18 -8.94 -1.36 8.18
CA PRO A 18 -8.01 -0.90 9.21
C PRO A 18 -7.35 0.46 8.87
N LEU A 19 -7.05 1.27 9.88
CA LEU A 19 -6.39 2.57 9.71
C LEU A 19 -4.94 2.38 9.25
N THR A 20 -4.67 2.75 8.00
CA THR A 20 -3.35 2.59 7.38
C THR A 20 -2.53 3.89 7.35
N GLY A 21 -1.42 3.87 6.61
CA GLY A 21 -0.49 4.98 6.47
C GLY A 21 0.62 4.92 7.51
N PHE A 22 1.83 5.37 7.13
CA PHE A 22 2.96 5.46 8.05
C PHE A 22 2.61 6.34 9.27
N TYR A 23 1.92 7.45 9.02
CA TYR A 23 1.44 8.37 10.06
C TYR A 23 0.15 7.93 10.76
N ARG A 24 -0.46 6.82 10.32
CA ARG A 24 -1.80 6.38 10.74
C ARG A 24 -2.86 7.46 10.51
N ASP A 25 -2.85 8.07 9.33
CA ASP A 25 -3.81 9.09 8.88
C ASP A 25 -4.77 8.56 7.78
N GLY A 26 -4.62 7.29 7.40
CA GLY A 26 -5.40 6.63 6.36
C GLY A 26 -4.91 6.87 4.93
N CYS A 27 -3.83 7.63 4.75
CA CYS A 27 -3.23 7.94 3.46
C CYS A 27 -1.83 7.32 3.34
N CYS A 28 -1.37 7.07 2.10
CA CYS A 28 0.02 6.65 1.86
C CYS A 28 0.98 7.84 1.76
N SER A 29 0.73 8.86 2.59
CA SER A 29 1.58 10.03 2.80
C SER A 29 2.91 9.59 3.39
N THR A 30 3.98 10.34 3.10
CA THR A 30 5.35 9.96 3.48
C THR A 30 6.19 11.19 3.78
N GLY A 31 7.28 11.00 4.54
CA GLY A 31 8.21 12.05 4.93
C GLY A 31 9.62 11.49 5.15
N PRO A 32 10.59 12.35 5.51
CA PRO A 32 12.00 11.96 5.70
C PRO A 32 12.24 10.78 6.67
N GLU A 33 11.35 10.58 7.64
CA GLU A 33 11.36 9.54 8.65
C GLU A 33 10.85 8.18 8.16
N ASP A 34 10.08 8.15 7.07
CA ASP A 34 9.56 6.92 6.47
C ASP A 34 10.57 6.33 5.49
N LEU A 35 11.64 5.76 6.06
CA LEU A 35 12.71 5.12 5.28
C LEU A 35 12.22 3.93 4.46
N GLY A 36 11.13 3.28 4.90
CA GLY A 36 10.50 2.16 4.21
C GLY A 36 9.69 2.59 2.99
N ARG A 37 9.33 3.87 2.88
CA ARG A 37 8.47 4.43 1.82
C ARG A 37 7.16 3.67 1.74
N HIS A 38 6.32 3.78 2.77
CA HIS A 38 4.97 3.21 2.81
C HIS A 38 4.02 3.99 1.88
N THR A 39 4.35 4.01 0.58
CA THR A 39 3.78 4.91 -0.41
C THR A 39 2.87 4.21 -1.41
N ILE A 40 2.73 2.88 -1.35
CA ILE A 40 1.86 2.10 -2.23
C ILE A 40 0.60 1.68 -1.48
N CYS A 41 -0.56 2.12 -1.95
CA CYS A 41 -1.83 1.59 -1.48
C CYS A 41 -2.12 0.27 -2.19
N ALA A 42 -1.87 -0.84 -1.50
CA ALA A 42 -2.07 -2.18 -2.03
C ALA A 42 -3.31 -2.84 -1.43
N VAL A 43 -4.00 -3.67 -2.21
CA VAL A 43 -5.07 -4.57 -1.75
C VAL A 43 -4.42 -5.91 -1.42
N MET A 44 -4.49 -6.33 -0.16
CA MET A 44 -3.82 -7.53 0.29
C MET A 44 -4.41 -8.77 -0.38
N THR A 45 -3.53 -9.67 -0.83
CA THR A 45 -3.89 -11.01 -1.29
C THR A 45 -3.22 -12.03 -0.36
N ALA A 46 -3.78 -13.24 -0.29
CA ALA A 46 -3.16 -14.31 0.50
C ALA A 46 -1.72 -14.59 0.05
N GLU A 47 -1.50 -14.63 -1.27
CA GLU A 47 -0.19 -14.83 -1.88
C GLU A 47 0.81 -13.71 -1.53
N PHE A 48 0.39 -12.44 -1.62
CA PHE A 48 1.25 -11.32 -1.24
C PHE A 48 1.59 -11.39 0.25
N LEU A 49 0.63 -11.64 1.14
CA LEU A 49 0.86 -11.72 2.58
C LEU A 49 1.83 -12.85 2.95
N GLU A 50 1.66 -14.03 2.36
CA GLU A 50 2.58 -15.15 2.55
C GLU A 50 3.98 -14.83 2.01
N HIS A 51 4.06 -14.20 0.84
CA HIS A 51 5.32 -13.74 0.26
C HIS A 51 6.03 -12.75 1.18
N GLN A 52 5.31 -11.72 1.66
CA GLN A 52 5.86 -10.70 2.58
C GLN A 52 6.43 -11.34 3.84
N ARG A 53 5.71 -12.29 4.45
CA ARG A 53 6.22 -13.05 5.60
C ARG A 53 7.48 -13.84 5.25
N SER A 54 7.53 -14.47 4.08
CA SER A 54 8.68 -15.27 3.64
C SER A 54 9.96 -14.43 3.46
N ILE A 55 9.82 -13.14 3.16
CA ILE A 55 10.93 -12.19 3.02
C ILE A 55 11.23 -11.40 4.30
N GLY A 56 10.61 -11.77 5.42
CA GLY A 56 10.83 -11.16 6.74
C GLY A 56 9.97 -9.94 7.04
N ASN A 57 8.96 -9.64 6.22
CA ASN A 57 7.98 -8.58 6.44
C ASN A 57 6.63 -9.19 6.88
N ASP A 58 6.50 -9.52 8.17
CA ASP A 58 5.28 -10.12 8.69
C ASP A 58 4.14 -9.09 8.77
N LEU A 59 3.21 -9.17 7.82
CA LEU A 59 2.00 -8.37 7.77
C LEU A 59 0.77 -9.10 8.32
N LEU A 60 0.92 -10.32 8.81
CA LEU A 60 -0.19 -11.15 9.30
C LEU A 60 -0.33 -11.05 10.82
N THR A 61 0.79 -11.03 11.54
CA THR A 61 0.78 -11.03 13.00
C THR A 61 0.43 -9.63 13.56
N PRO A 62 -0.61 -9.49 14.40
CA PRO A 62 -0.93 -8.22 15.04
C PRO A 62 0.20 -7.73 15.94
N VAL A 63 0.46 -6.42 15.93
CA VAL A 63 1.40 -5.74 16.84
C VAL A 63 0.67 -4.54 17.48
N PRO A 64 -0.04 -4.76 18.60
CA PRO A 64 -0.86 -3.74 19.25
C PRO A 64 -0.08 -2.46 19.62
N GLU A 65 1.18 -2.59 20.03
CA GLU A 65 2.05 -1.48 20.41
C GLU A 65 2.33 -0.52 19.24
N LEU A 66 2.27 -1.03 18.00
CA LEU A 66 2.45 -0.26 16.77
C LEU A 66 1.11 0.10 16.10
N ARG A 67 -0.02 -0.13 16.78
CA ARG A 67 -1.36 0.03 16.21
C ARG A 67 -1.46 -0.69 14.85
N PHE A 68 -0.93 -1.91 14.80
CA PHE A 68 -0.96 -2.77 13.62
C PHE A 68 -1.86 -3.97 13.89
N PRO A 69 -3.00 -4.11 13.20
CA PRO A 69 -4.00 -5.13 13.52
C PRO A 69 -3.64 -6.53 12.99
N GLY A 70 -2.61 -6.65 12.15
CA GLY A 70 -2.48 -7.80 11.25
C GLY A 70 -3.47 -7.70 10.10
N LEU A 71 -3.05 -8.08 8.90
CA LEU A 71 -3.83 -7.88 7.68
C LEU A 71 -4.41 -9.19 7.16
N LEU A 72 -5.56 -9.09 6.51
CA LEU A 72 -6.26 -10.16 5.83
C LEU A 72 -6.36 -9.88 4.33
N PRO A 73 -6.58 -10.90 3.49
CA PRO A 73 -6.91 -10.68 2.09
C PRO A 73 -8.12 -9.75 1.93
N GLY A 74 -8.01 -8.77 1.06
CA GLY A 74 -9.01 -7.71 0.84
C GLY A 74 -8.71 -6.40 1.57
N ASP A 75 -7.91 -6.41 2.63
CA ASP A 75 -7.52 -5.19 3.33
C ASP A 75 -6.74 -4.26 2.40
N ARG A 76 -6.99 -2.95 2.52
CA ARG A 76 -6.14 -1.93 1.90
C ARG A 76 -5.09 -1.45 2.88
N TRP A 77 -3.84 -1.45 2.45
CA TRP A 77 -2.73 -1.03 3.31
C TRP A 77 -1.63 -0.33 2.52
N CYS A 78 -1.07 0.72 3.13
CA CYS A 78 0.13 1.38 2.64
C CYS A 78 1.36 0.52 2.92
N VAL A 79 1.86 -0.15 1.88
CA VAL A 79 3.04 -1.02 1.96
C VAL A 79 4.29 -0.29 1.48
N THR A 80 5.45 -0.77 1.94
CA THR A 80 6.74 -0.25 1.50
C THR A 80 6.94 -0.48 0.00
N ALA A 81 7.32 0.54 -0.75
CA ALA A 81 7.56 0.42 -2.19
C ALA A 81 8.62 -0.65 -2.53
N LEU A 82 9.65 -0.78 -1.69
CA LEU A 82 10.72 -1.76 -1.89
C LEU A 82 10.22 -3.21 -1.79
N ASN A 83 9.47 -3.56 -0.75
CA ASN A 83 8.97 -4.93 -0.60
C ASN A 83 7.85 -5.26 -1.59
N TRP A 84 7.08 -4.27 -2.05
CA TRP A 84 6.14 -4.47 -3.14
C TRP A 84 6.86 -4.75 -4.45
N LEU A 85 7.92 -4.00 -4.78
CA LEU A 85 8.74 -4.25 -5.97
C LEU A 85 9.40 -5.64 -5.94
N ARG A 86 9.88 -6.05 -4.77
CA ARG A 86 10.39 -7.41 -4.59
C ARG A 86 9.32 -8.45 -4.88
N ALA A 87 8.12 -8.30 -4.32
CA ALA A 87 7.00 -9.20 -4.62
C ALA A 87 6.63 -9.19 -6.11
N HIS A 88 6.68 -8.04 -6.79
CA HIS A 88 6.48 -7.98 -8.23
C HIS A 88 7.50 -8.83 -8.99
N HIS A 89 8.79 -8.70 -8.69
CA HIS A 89 9.83 -9.52 -9.32
C HIS A 89 9.70 -11.00 -9.03
N ASP A 90 9.20 -11.35 -7.83
CA ASP A 90 8.98 -12.72 -7.40
C ASP A 90 7.62 -13.28 -7.88
N GLY A 91 6.83 -12.50 -8.64
CA GLY A 91 5.56 -12.92 -9.25
C GLY A 91 4.34 -12.83 -8.32
N CYS A 92 4.49 -12.27 -7.13
CA CYS A 92 3.48 -12.24 -6.05
C CYS A 92 2.98 -10.81 -5.74
N ALA A 93 3.06 -9.86 -6.68
CA ALA A 93 2.62 -8.48 -6.44
C ALA A 93 1.13 -8.40 -6.06
N ALA A 94 0.84 -7.54 -5.08
CA ALA A 94 -0.53 -7.20 -4.72
C ALA A 94 -1.12 -6.16 -5.70
N PRO A 95 -2.44 -6.19 -5.98
CA PRO A 95 -3.13 -5.13 -6.69
C PRO A 95 -2.93 -3.75 -6.04
N VAL A 96 -2.90 -2.70 -6.86
CA VAL A 96 -2.57 -1.33 -6.45
C VAL A 96 -3.69 -0.35 -6.79
N VAL A 97 -4.06 0.48 -5.83
CA VAL A 97 -4.94 1.64 -6.06
C VAL A 97 -4.07 2.83 -6.44
N LEU A 98 -4.05 3.19 -7.73
CA LEU A 98 -3.15 4.24 -8.24
C LEU A 98 -3.47 5.63 -7.67
N ALA A 99 -4.75 5.96 -7.50
CA ALA A 99 -5.18 7.27 -6.97
C ALA A 99 -4.80 7.48 -5.49
N SER A 100 -4.59 6.39 -4.74
CA SER A 100 -4.16 6.38 -3.33
C SER A 100 -2.67 6.04 -3.16
N THR A 101 -1.91 5.92 -4.25
CA THR A 101 -0.47 5.60 -4.23
C THR A 101 0.34 6.86 -4.48
N HIS A 102 1.23 7.21 -3.55
CA HIS A 102 1.96 8.49 -3.53
C HIS A 102 3.01 8.60 -4.64
N GLU A 103 3.21 9.80 -5.20
CA GLU A 103 4.06 10.06 -6.38
C GLU A 103 5.52 9.61 -6.21
N ARG A 104 6.07 9.73 -4.99
CA ARG A 104 7.40 9.22 -4.63
C ARG A 104 7.60 7.72 -4.84
N THR A 105 6.53 6.93 -4.96
CA THR A 105 6.64 5.53 -5.39
C THR A 105 7.38 5.41 -6.72
N LEU A 106 7.25 6.40 -7.62
CA LEU A 106 7.91 6.42 -8.92
C LEU A 106 9.43 6.55 -8.85
N GLU A 107 10.00 6.88 -7.69
CA GLU A 107 11.44 6.80 -7.46
C GLU A 107 11.94 5.35 -7.33
N VAL A 108 11.04 4.39 -7.11
CA VAL A 108 11.33 2.97 -6.84
C VAL A 108 10.70 2.07 -7.89
N VAL A 109 9.44 2.31 -8.24
CA VAL A 109 8.64 1.45 -9.13
C VAL A 109 8.14 2.27 -10.32
N PRO A 110 8.42 1.87 -11.57
CA PRO A 110 7.90 2.57 -12.75
C PRO A 110 6.37 2.59 -12.79
N LEU A 111 5.80 3.63 -13.39
CA LEU A 111 4.35 3.78 -13.48
C LEU A 111 3.72 2.62 -14.28
N GLU A 112 4.36 2.19 -15.37
CA GLU A 112 3.88 1.07 -16.18
C GLU A 112 3.74 -0.22 -15.35
N THR A 113 4.71 -0.49 -14.47
CA THR A 113 4.68 -1.65 -13.56
C THR A 113 3.51 -1.55 -12.57
N LEU A 114 3.21 -0.36 -12.05
CA LEU A 114 2.05 -0.18 -11.17
C LEU A 114 0.73 -0.35 -11.95
N GLN A 115 0.69 0.10 -13.21
CA GLN A 115 -0.51 0.03 -14.05
C GLN A 115 -0.92 -1.41 -14.41
N GLU A 116 0.04 -2.32 -14.53
CA GLU A 116 -0.23 -3.76 -14.74
C GLU A 116 -1.02 -4.39 -13.58
N HIS A 117 -0.90 -3.83 -12.37
CA HIS A 117 -1.53 -4.33 -11.15
C HIS A 117 -2.68 -3.43 -10.67
N LYS A 118 -3.14 -2.48 -11.49
CA LYS A 118 -4.11 -1.49 -11.05
C LYS A 118 -5.47 -2.10 -10.71
N VAL A 119 -6.09 -1.57 -9.66
CA VAL A 119 -7.49 -1.78 -9.33
C VAL A 119 -8.12 -0.44 -8.96
N ASP A 120 -9.41 -0.31 -9.26
CA ASP A 120 -10.20 0.84 -8.87
C ASP A 120 -10.85 0.58 -7.50
N VAL A 121 -11.04 1.64 -6.72
CA VAL A 121 -11.86 1.59 -5.50
C VAL A 121 -13.30 1.83 -5.92
N PRO A 122 -14.28 1.03 -5.49
CA PRO A 122 -15.68 1.34 -5.73
C PRO A 122 -16.01 2.73 -5.16
N ASP A 123 -16.72 3.56 -5.92
CA ASP A 123 -17.10 4.93 -5.52
C ASP A 123 -17.90 4.99 -4.20
N ASP A 124 -18.47 3.86 -3.77
CA ASP A 124 -19.26 3.73 -2.54
C ASP A 124 -18.84 2.51 -1.71
N LEU A 125 -18.17 2.77 -0.58
CA LEU A 125 -17.79 1.76 0.43
C LEU A 125 -18.98 1.33 1.30
N ALA A 126 -20.14 2.00 1.23
CA ALA A 126 -21.31 1.69 2.06
C ALA A 126 -22.06 0.42 1.60
N ASN A 127 -21.67 -0.18 0.48
CA ASN A 127 -22.26 -1.41 -0.07
C ASN A 127 -21.35 -2.64 0.03
N LEU A 128 -20.31 -2.58 0.88
CA LEU A 128 -19.49 -3.74 1.28
C LEU A 128 -19.88 -4.23 2.69
#